data_AF-A0A7V6VLH7-F1
#
_entry.id   AF-A0A7V6VLH7-F1
#
_cell.length_a   1.000
_cell.length_b   1.000
_cell.length_c   1.000
_cell.angle_alpha   90.00
_cell.angle_beta   90.00
_cell.angle_gamma   90.00
#
_symmetry.space_group_name_H-M   'P 1'
#
loop_
_entity.id
_entity.type
_entity.pdbx_description
1 polymer ?
#
loop_
_entity_poly.entity_id
_entity_poly.type
_entity_poly.pdbx_seq_one_letter_code
_entity_poly.pdbx_strand_id
1 'polypeptide(L)'
;MTDPLGLLLVDKPGGLTSHDVVARTRRALGTKKVGHAGTLDPMATGLLVLGVGRATRLLTYLVGVDKEYRATIRLGQSTLTDDAEGEVTSAPGATRVEDSRLDEGLAALTGAILQVPSAVSAIKVDGKRSYARVRAGEEVDLPPRPVTVHSISRSAPRPSTAEDGTHVTDVDVVVACSSGTYVRALARDLGASLGVGGHLTALRRTRVGPFRVEDSHPLDSLTTAEPGVAARLLLPLGPACRALFPALELDAG
;
A
#
# COMPACT_ATOMS: atom_id res chain seq x y z
N MET A 1 17.82 -4.76 -30.70
CA MET A 1 16.93 -5.30 -29.66
C MET A 1 15.77 -4.35 -29.51
N THR A 2 14.53 -4.84 -29.55
CA THR A 2 13.32 -4.04 -29.37
C THR A 2 13.31 -3.47 -27.94
N ASP A 3 12.92 -2.21 -27.79
CA ASP A 3 12.81 -1.59 -26.46
C ASP A 3 11.89 -2.41 -25.54
N PRO A 4 12.24 -2.61 -24.25
CA PRO A 4 11.41 -3.36 -23.32
C PRO A 4 10.03 -2.71 -23.17
N LEU A 5 8.99 -3.54 -23.25
CA LEU A 5 7.60 -3.09 -23.28
C LEU A 5 6.67 -4.09 -22.58
N GLY A 6 5.99 -3.63 -21.53
CA GLY A 6 5.02 -4.44 -20.80
C GLY A 6 4.73 -3.90 -19.41
N LEU A 7 3.84 -4.58 -18.70
CA LEU A 7 3.72 -4.40 -17.25
C LEU A 7 4.76 -5.29 -16.56
N LEU A 8 5.17 -4.89 -15.37
CA LEU A 8 6.02 -5.68 -14.51
C LEU A 8 5.42 -5.71 -13.11
N LEU A 9 5.15 -6.91 -12.61
CA LEU A 9 4.62 -7.14 -11.28
C LEU A 9 5.81 -7.40 -10.35
N VAL A 10 6.04 -6.51 -9.39
CA VAL A 10 7.17 -6.61 -8.44
C VAL A 10 6.65 -6.85 -7.04
N ASP A 11 7.19 -7.86 -6.34
CA ASP A 11 7.07 -7.96 -4.89
C ASP A 11 8.08 -6.99 -4.27
N LYS A 12 7.62 -5.80 -3.87
CA LYS A 12 8.47 -4.78 -3.28
C LYS A 12 8.91 -5.24 -1.88
N PRO A 13 10.21 -5.30 -1.57
CA PRO A 13 10.69 -5.54 -0.20
C PRO A 13 10.48 -4.30 0.68
N GLY A 14 10.48 -4.50 2.00
CA GLY A 14 10.43 -3.40 2.98
C GLY A 14 11.69 -2.52 2.91
N GLY A 15 11.59 -1.28 3.40
CA GLY A 15 12.70 -0.32 3.49
C GLY A 15 13.03 0.44 2.21
N LEU A 16 12.41 0.11 1.07
CA LEU A 16 12.57 0.84 -0.20
C LEU A 16 11.36 1.72 -0.49
N THR A 17 11.57 2.91 -1.03
CA THR A 17 10.46 3.67 -1.61
C THR A 17 10.01 3.02 -2.92
N SER A 18 8.77 3.28 -3.34
CA SER A 18 8.31 2.85 -4.68
C SER A 18 9.15 3.46 -5.82
N HIS A 19 9.77 4.62 -5.59
CA HIS A 19 10.65 5.27 -6.58
C HIS A 19 12.01 4.58 -6.68
N ASP A 20 12.54 4.02 -5.58
CA ASP A 20 13.76 3.22 -5.60
C ASP A 20 13.58 1.96 -6.45
N VAL A 21 12.41 1.32 -6.34
CA VAL A 21 12.06 0.17 -7.20
C VAL A 21 12.07 0.58 -8.67
N VAL A 22 11.41 1.70 -9.02
CA VAL A 22 11.44 2.25 -10.39
C VAL A 22 12.88 2.50 -10.87
N ALA A 23 13.73 3.09 -10.04
CA ALA A 23 15.12 3.38 -10.40
C ALA A 23 15.93 2.10 -10.67
N ARG A 24 15.75 1.06 -9.84
CA ARG A 24 16.38 -0.24 -10.04
C ARG A 24 15.87 -0.93 -11.31
N THR A 25 14.57 -0.90 -11.59
CA THR A 25 13.98 -1.44 -12.82
C THR A 25 14.50 -0.73 -14.07
N ARG A 26 14.66 0.61 -14.05
CA ARG A 26 15.24 1.37 -15.17
C ARG A 26 16.66 0.89 -15.51
N ARG A 27 17.47 0.65 -14.47
CA ARG A 27 18.84 0.14 -14.63
C ARG A 27 18.83 -1.28 -15.21
N ALA A 28 18.03 -2.18 -14.63
CA ALA A 28 17.95 -3.58 -15.05
C ALA A 28 17.49 -3.75 -16.51
N LEU A 29 16.52 -2.94 -16.95
CA LEU A 29 15.96 -3.02 -18.30
C LEU A 29 16.63 -2.08 -19.31
N GLY A 30 17.62 -1.29 -18.91
CA GLY A 30 18.30 -0.34 -19.80
C GLY A 30 17.38 0.73 -20.41
N THR A 31 16.30 1.12 -19.71
CA THR A 31 15.33 2.11 -20.22
C THR A 31 15.00 3.18 -19.18
N LYS A 32 14.78 4.42 -19.64
CA LYS A 32 14.36 5.53 -18.77
C LYS A 32 12.84 5.55 -18.53
N LYS A 33 12.06 4.91 -19.40
CA LYS A 33 10.59 5.02 -19.39
C LYS A 33 9.96 3.94 -18.52
N VAL A 34 10.00 4.18 -17.21
CA VAL A 34 9.38 3.33 -16.19
C VAL A 34 8.60 4.21 -15.21
N GLY A 35 7.41 3.77 -14.83
CA GLY A 35 6.57 4.35 -13.77
C GLY A 35 5.83 3.26 -12.98
N HIS A 36 5.14 3.64 -11.91
CA HIS A 36 4.36 2.71 -11.08
C HIS A 36 2.89 3.15 -10.94
N ALA A 37 2.00 2.21 -10.65
CA ALA A 37 0.59 2.48 -10.33
C ALA A 37 0.30 2.22 -8.85
N GLY A 38 0.13 3.29 -8.09
CA GLY A 38 -0.16 3.24 -6.65
C GLY A 38 1.10 3.08 -5.81
N THR A 39 1.48 4.15 -5.10
CA THR A 39 2.60 4.15 -4.16
C THR A 39 2.38 3.15 -3.03
N LEU A 40 3.45 2.49 -2.61
CA LEU A 40 3.59 1.82 -1.32
C LEU A 40 4.56 2.62 -0.45
N ASP A 41 4.21 2.76 0.83
CA ASP A 41 5.07 3.33 1.86
C ASP A 41 6.38 2.52 2.00
N PRO A 42 7.47 3.11 2.52
CA PRO A 42 8.76 2.41 2.63
C PRO A 42 8.68 1.10 3.42
N MET A 43 8.06 1.08 4.60
CA MET A 43 7.85 -0.16 5.37
C MET A 43 6.93 -1.19 4.69
N ALA A 44 6.05 -0.73 3.79
CA ALA A 44 5.09 -1.63 3.16
C ALA A 44 5.78 -2.57 2.17
N THR A 45 5.27 -3.80 2.05
CA THR A 45 5.75 -4.81 1.10
C THR A 45 4.68 -5.18 0.09
N GLY A 46 5.01 -6.06 -0.84
CA GLY A 46 4.03 -6.68 -1.72
C GLY A 46 3.93 -6.01 -3.09
N LEU A 47 2.79 -6.23 -3.73
CA LEU A 47 2.61 -5.99 -5.15
C LEU A 47 2.74 -4.49 -5.51
N LEU A 48 3.76 -4.18 -6.30
CA LEU A 48 3.95 -2.91 -6.99
C LEU A 48 3.90 -3.15 -8.50
N VAL A 49 2.88 -2.60 -9.15
CA VAL A 49 2.72 -2.72 -10.61
C VAL A 49 3.49 -1.59 -11.29
N LEU A 50 4.44 -1.97 -12.14
CA LEU A 50 5.25 -1.06 -12.93
C LEU A 50 4.85 -1.13 -14.41
N GLY A 51 4.92 0.01 -15.09
CA GLY A 51 4.74 0.10 -16.53
C GLY A 51 6.07 0.43 -17.18
N VAL A 52 6.45 -0.32 -18.22
CA VAL A 52 7.70 -0.14 -18.95
C VAL A 52 7.42 0.27 -20.40
N GLY A 53 8.15 1.27 -20.88
CA GLY A 53 7.99 1.77 -22.25
C GLY A 53 6.61 2.40 -22.45
N ARG A 54 5.90 2.02 -23.51
CA ARG A 54 4.54 2.54 -23.79
C ARG A 54 3.50 2.03 -22.80
N ALA A 55 3.78 0.97 -22.05
CA ALA A 55 2.89 0.44 -21.02
C ALA A 55 2.68 1.40 -19.85
N THR A 56 3.52 2.44 -19.68
CA THR A 56 3.28 3.49 -18.68
C THR A 56 1.92 4.18 -18.87
N ARG A 57 1.35 4.17 -20.09
CA ARG A 57 0.02 4.69 -20.38
C ARG A 57 -1.10 3.86 -19.73
N LEU A 58 -0.86 2.57 -19.44
CA LEU A 58 -1.84 1.71 -18.76
C LEU A 58 -1.94 2.04 -17.26
N LEU A 59 -0.91 2.66 -16.67
CA LEU A 59 -0.87 2.93 -15.23
C LEU A 59 -2.03 3.81 -14.76
N THR A 60 -2.54 4.70 -15.60
CA THR A 60 -3.69 5.56 -15.24
C THR A 60 -4.94 4.75 -14.92
N TYR A 61 -5.14 3.60 -15.56
CA TYR A 61 -6.28 2.72 -15.31
C TYR A 61 -6.08 1.88 -14.05
N LEU A 62 -4.82 1.60 -13.69
CA LEU A 62 -4.43 0.84 -12.50
C LEU A 62 -4.37 1.67 -11.21
N VAL A 63 -4.24 2.99 -11.30
CA VAL A 63 -4.28 3.85 -10.11
C VAL A 63 -5.66 3.75 -9.44
N GLY A 64 -6.73 3.73 -10.24
CA GLY A 64 -8.12 3.77 -9.79
C GLY A 64 -8.70 2.45 -9.29
N VAL A 65 -8.09 1.31 -9.63
CA VAL A 65 -8.66 -0.01 -9.25
C VAL A 65 -8.55 -0.30 -7.76
N ASP A 66 -9.41 -1.20 -7.30
CA ASP A 66 -9.43 -1.75 -5.95
C ASP A 66 -8.14 -2.48 -5.59
N LYS A 67 -7.85 -2.53 -4.30
CA LYS A 67 -6.63 -3.08 -3.74
C LYS A 67 -6.96 -3.97 -2.56
N GLU A 68 -6.11 -4.96 -2.32
CA GLU A 68 -6.19 -5.80 -1.12
C GLU A 68 -4.87 -5.74 -0.36
N TYR A 69 -4.97 -5.70 0.96
CA TYR A 69 -3.86 -5.64 1.88
C TYR A 69 -3.99 -6.67 2.99
N ARG A 70 -2.85 -7.19 3.44
CA ARG A 70 -2.68 -7.80 4.76
C ARG A 70 -1.89 -6.82 5.61
N ALA A 71 -2.34 -6.60 6.84
CA ALA A 71 -1.69 -5.66 7.75
C ALA A 71 -1.76 -6.15 9.19
N THR A 72 -0.88 -5.62 10.03
CA THR A 72 -0.94 -5.80 11.49
C THR A 72 -1.18 -4.44 12.11
N ILE A 73 -2.30 -4.31 12.82
CA ILE A 73 -2.65 -3.14 13.62
C ILE A 73 -2.14 -3.37 15.04
N ARG A 74 -1.34 -2.45 15.56
CA ARG A 74 -0.96 -2.41 16.97
C ARG A 74 -1.86 -1.43 17.70
N LEU A 75 -2.53 -1.90 18.75
CA LEU A 75 -3.37 -1.10 19.65
C LEU A 75 -2.64 -0.84 20.96
N GLY A 76 -2.83 0.35 21.53
CA GLY A 76 -2.14 0.78 22.76
C GLY A 76 -0.95 1.71 22.53
N GLN A 77 -0.63 2.04 21.27
CA GLN A 77 0.37 3.02 20.87
C GLN A 77 -0.08 3.80 19.63
N SER A 78 0.15 5.11 19.63
CA SER A 78 0.00 5.99 18.46
C SER A 78 1.36 6.50 18.01
N THR A 79 1.55 6.67 16.71
CA THR A 79 2.78 7.21 16.13
C THR A 79 2.46 8.38 15.21
N LEU A 80 3.45 9.25 14.97
CA LEU A 80 3.29 10.43 14.11
C LEU A 80 2.90 10.10 12.66
N THR A 81 3.34 8.95 12.15
CA THR A 81 3.14 8.51 10.76
C THR A 81 1.99 7.51 10.60
N ASP A 82 1.29 7.18 11.69
CA ASP A 82 0.28 6.11 11.75
C ASP A 82 0.85 4.72 11.40
N ASP A 83 2.16 4.57 11.49
CA ASP A 83 2.91 3.33 11.25
C ASP A 83 4.17 3.21 12.12
N ALA A 84 4.84 2.06 12.06
CA ALA A 84 6.00 1.75 12.90
C ALA A 84 7.28 2.52 12.53
N GLU A 85 7.31 3.27 11.42
CA GLU A 85 8.46 4.12 11.08
C GLU A 85 8.40 5.49 11.80
N GLY A 86 7.27 5.82 12.42
CA GLY A 86 7.04 7.09 13.11
C GLY A 86 7.41 7.05 14.59
N GLU A 87 7.76 8.22 15.12
CA GLU A 87 7.96 8.41 16.56
C GLU A 87 6.65 8.18 17.32
N VAL A 88 6.74 7.49 18.47
CA VAL A 88 5.60 7.26 19.36
C VAL A 88 5.16 8.59 19.98
N THR A 89 3.89 8.92 19.82
CA THR A 89 3.28 10.16 20.35
C THR A 89 2.41 9.90 21.57
N SER A 90 1.93 8.67 21.76
CA SER A 90 1.14 8.24 22.92
C SER A 90 1.23 6.72 23.09
N ALA A 91 1.27 6.24 24.34
CA ALA A 91 1.41 4.82 24.67
C ALA A 91 0.62 4.45 25.95
N PRO A 92 -0.72 4.59 25.97
CA PRO A 92 -1.53 4.25 27.15
C PRO A 92 -1.57 2.73 27.43
N GLY A 93 -1.19 1.91 26.44
CA GLY A 93 -1.26 0.46 26.49
C GLY A 93 -2.66 -0.09 26.20
N ALA A 94 -2.70 -1.35 25.80
CA ALA A 94 -3.92 -2.11 25.53
C ALA A 94 -3.69 -3.59 25.86
N THR A 95 -4.00 -3.99 27.09
CA THR A 95 -3.77 -5.37 27.56
C THR A 95 -4.94 -6.32 27.27
N ARG A 96 -6.17 -5.78 27.19
CA ARG A 96 -7.38 -6.53 26.84
C ARG A 96 -8.30 -5.66 26.00
N VAL A 97 -8.33 -5.94 24.70
CA VAL A 97 -9.33 -5.38 23.79
C VAL A 97 -10.37 -6.47 23.54
N GLU A 98 -11.62 -6.20 23.92
CA GLU A 98 -12.73 -7.14 23.74
C GLU A 98 -13.03 -7.33 22.25
N ASP A 99 -13.29 -8.59 21.85
CA ASP A 99 -13.64 -8.94 20.48
C ASP A 99 -14.84 -8.15 19.96
N SER A 100 -15.88 -7.96 20.78
CA SER A 100 -17.06 -7.17 20.43
C SER A 100 -16.72 -5.72 20.07
N ARG A 101 -15.86 -5.07 20.86
CA ARG A 101 -15.46 -3.68 20.61
C ARG A 101 -14.57 -3.55 19.37
N LEU A 102 -13.72 -4.55 19.11
CA LEU A 102 -12.94 -4.63 17.86
C LEU A 102 -13.88 -4.75 16.65
N ASP A 103 -14.85 -5.66 16.73
CA ASP A 103 -15.79 -5.92 15.64
C ASP A 103 -16.68 -4.71 15.36
N GLU A 104 -17.17 -4.03 16.39
CA GLU A 104 -17.91 -2.78 16.27
C GLU A 104 -17.06 -1.66 15.62
N GLY A 105 -15.82 -1.49 16.06
CA GLY A 105 -14.90 -0.51 15.49
C GLY A 105 -14.58 -0.78 14.01
N LEU A 106 -14.31 -2.04 13.66
CA LEU A 106 -14.06 -2.45 12.27
C LEU A 106 -15.31 -2.34 11.39
N ALA A 107 -16.49 -2.64 11.93
CA ALA A 107 -17.76 -2.48 11.21
C ALA A 107 -18.02 -1.01 10.87
N ALA A 108 -17.72 -0.08 11.79
CA ALA A 108 -17.83 1.37 11.55
C ALA A 108 -16.83 1.87 10.48
N LEU A 109 -15.72 1.16 10.27
CA LEU A 109 -14.70 1.45 9.26
C LEU A 109 -14.94 0.70 7.93
N THR A 110 -16.04 -0.05 7.81
CA THR A 110 -16.39 -0.84 6.61
C THR A 110 -17.54 -0.18 5.85
N GLY A 111 -17.49 -0.21 4.53
CA GLY A 111 -18.45 0.45 3.64
C GLY A 111 -17.93 1.79 3.10
N ALA A 112 -18.84 2.67 2.71
CA ALA A 112 -18.52 4.01 2.23
C ALA A 112 -18.23 4.93 3.42
N ILE A 113 -17.00 5.43 3.52
CA ILE A 113 -16.54 6.25 4.65
C ILE A 113 -15.82 7.51 4.16
N LEU A 114 -15.74 8.52 5.02
CA LEU A 114 -14.86 9.66 4.85
C LEU A 114 -13.59 9.42 5.66
N GLN A 115 -12.44 9.44 4.99
CA GLN A 115 -11.16 9.21 5.64
C GLN A 115 -10.29 10.46 5.56
N VAL A 116 -9.76 10.89 6.71
CA VAL A 116 -8.68 11.87 6.77
C VAL A 116 -7.37 11.12 6.51
N PRO A 117 -6.64 11.41 5.42
CA PRO A 117 -5.35 10.79 5.16
C PRO A 117 -4.35 11.06 6.29
N SER A 118 -3.32 10.23 6.42
CA SER A 118 -2.22 10.54 7.34
C SER A 118 -1.56 11.88 6.94
N ALA A 119 -1.23 12.70 7.94
CA ALA A 119 -0.55 13.99 7.74
C ALA A 119 0.76 13.81 6.95
N VAL A 120 1.41 12.65 7.10
CA VAL A 120 2.67 12.25 6.47
C VAL A 120 2.46 11.57 5.11
N SER A 121 1.38 11.89 4.39
CA SER A 121 1.09 11.35 3.06
C SER A 121 1.84 12.07 1.93
N ALA A 122 1.81 11.51 0.71
CA ALA A 122 2.36 12.13 -0.49
C ALA A 122 1.48 13.26 -1.06
N ILE A 123 0.37 13.59 -0.39
CA ILE A 123 -0.58 14.62 -0.85
C ILE A 123 0.14 15.97 -0.85
N LYS A 124 -0.07 16.73 -1.91
CA LYS A 124 0.39 18.11 -1.97
C LYS A 124 -0.69 19.01 -1.37
N VAL A 125 -0.29 19.86 -0.42
CA VAL A 125 -1.09 20.99 0.08
C VAL A 125 -0.35 22.25 -0.38
N ASP A 126 -1.04 23.14 -1.10
CA ASP A 126 -0.49 24.34 -1.76
C ASP A 126 0.80 24.09 -2.56
N GLY A 127 0.85 22.98 -3.30
CA GLY A 127 2.01 22.62 -4.15
C GLY A 127 3.20 21.99 -3.41
N LYS A 128 3.22 21.96 -2.07
CA LYS A 128 4.26 21.30 -1.25
C LYS A 128 3.75 19.96 -0.71
N ARG A 129 4.60 18.93 -0.66
CA ARG A 129 4.22 17.60 -0.11
C ARG A 129 4.03 17.68 1.41
N SER A 130 2.92 17.15 1.94
CA SER A 130 2.59 17.23 3.37
C SER A 130 3.64 16.56 4.27
N TYR A 131 4.26 15.46 3.82
CA TYR A 131 5.43 14.84 4.47
C TYR A 131 6.53 15.83 4.90
N ALA A 132 6.85 16.80 4.03
CA ALA A 132 7.92 17.76 4.30
C ALA A 132 7.52 18.81 5.35
N ARG A 133 6.22 19.13 5.44
CA ARG A 133 5.66 20.09 6.40
C ARG A 133 5.55 19.49 7.80
N VAL A 134 5.11 18.24 7.93
CA VAL A 134 5.01 17.56 9.23
C VAL A 134 6.39 17.40 9.88
N ARG A 135 7.44 17.05 9.10
CA ARG A 135 8.83 17.03 9.62
C ARG A 135 9.38 18.41 9.99
N ALA A 136 8.79 19.49 9.47
CA ALA A 136 9.13 20.86 9.85
C ALA A 136 8.32 21.35 11.06
N GLY A 137 7.48 20.50 11.67
CA GLY A 137 6.64 20.84 12.82
C GLY A 137 5.37 21.62 12.45
N GLU A 138 5.00 21.69 11.17
CA GLU A 138 3.76 22.34 10.73
C GLU A 138 2.57 21.37 10.83
N GLU A 139 1.48 21.81 11.46
CA GLU A 139 0.19 21.10 11.39
C GLU A 139 -0.34 21.12 9.95
N VAL A 140 -0.62 19.94 9.40
CA VAL A 140 -1.25 19.80 8.09
C VAL A 140 -2.68 19.33 8.28
N ASP A 141 -3.62 20.24 8.14
CA ASP A 141 -5.03 19.91 8.03
C ASP A 141 -5.31 19.32 6.64
N LEU A 142 -5.67 18.04 6.58
CA LEU A 142 -6.00 17.33 5.35
C LEU A 142 -7.51 17.10 5.28
N PRO A 143 -8.21 17.60 4.25
CA PRO A 143 -9.65 17.41 4.14
C PRO A 143 -9.99 15.91 4.00
N PRO A 144 -11.06 15.43 4.66
CA PRO A 144 -11.54 14.06 4.49
C PRO A 144 -11.86 13.75 3.03
N ARG A 145 -11.61 12.51 2.60
CA ARG A 145 -11.87 12.04 1.24
C ARG A 145 -12.77 10.80 1.26
N PRO A 146 -13.71 10.68 0.31
CA PRO A 146 -14.54 9.49 0.20
C PRO A 146 -13.69 8.30 -0.24
N VAL A 147 -13.82 7.20 0.48
CA VAL A 147 -13.25 5.90 0.13
C VAL A 147 -14.27 4.81 0.43
N THR A 148 -14.08 3.62 -0.13
CA THR A 148 -14.91 2.46 0.19
C THR A 148 -14.03 1.33 0.70
N VAL A 149 -14.28 0.88 1.91
CA VAL A 149 -13.71 -0.37 2.43
C VAL A 149 -14.71 -1.47 2.17
N HIS A 150 -14.44 -2.32 1.19
CA HIS A 150 -15.35 -3.38 0.77
C HIS A 150 -15.49 -4.47 1.84
N SER A 151 -14.39 -4.79 2.51
CA SER A 151 -14.37 -5.75 3.62
C SER A 151 -13.14 -5.58 4.49
N ILE A 152 -13.31 -5.77 5.80
CA ILE A 152 -12.21 -6.01 6.74
C ILE A 152 -12.49 -7.31 7.48
N SER A 153 -11.54 -8.23 7.48
CA SER A 153 -11.55 -9.42 8.34
C SER A 153 -10.32 -9.40 9.25
N ARG A 154 -10.45 -9.89 10.48
CA ARG A 154 -9.36 -9.90 11.46
C ARG A 154 -9.05 -11.30 12.02
N SER A 155 -7.84 -11.46 12.55
CA SER A 155 -7.50 -12.56 13.45
C SER A 155 -8.03 -12.32 14.87
N ALA A 156 -7.84 -13.31 15.75
CA ALA A 156 -7.92 -13.08 17.18
C ALA A 156 -6.87 -12.03 17.61
N PRO A 157 -7.18 -11.15 18.58
CA PRO A 157 -6.22 -10.21 19.14
C PRO A 157 -5.09 -10.95 19.86
N ARG A 158 -3.85 -10.49 19.66
CA ARG A 158 -2.64 -11.07 20.23
C ARG A 158 -1.98 -10.08 21.20
N PRO A 159 -2.06 -10.30 22.53
CA PRO A 159 -1.31 -9.51 23.49
C PRO A 159 0.19 -9.58 23.21
N SER A 160 0.87 -8.45 23.36
CA SER A 160 2.30 -8.30 23.07
C SER A 160 2.90 -7.19 23.95
N THR A 161 4.20 -6.98 23.83
CA THR A 161 4.93 -5.90 24.50
C THR A 161 5.75 -5.16 23.45
N ALA A 162 5.59 -3.84 23.40
CA ALA A 162 6.36 -2.98 22.52
C ALA A 162 7.81 -2.82 23.01
N GLU A 163 8.68 -2.26 22.17
CA GLU A 163 10.11 -2.10 22.47
C GLU A 163 10.37 -1.23 23.72
N ASP A 164 9.49 -0.27 24.00
CA ASP A 164 9.53 0.60 25.17
C ASP A 164 8.94 -0.04 26.44
N GLY A 165 8.52 -1.31 26.38
CA GLY A 165 7.90 -2.04 27.48
C GLY A 165 6.38 -1.87 27.60
N THR A 166 5.74 -1.07 26.74
CA THR A 166 4.28 -0.87 26.76
C THR A 166 3.55 -2.17 26.43
N HIS A 167 2.57 -2.55 27.24
CA HIS A 167 1.68 -3.67 26.92
C HIS A 167 0.71 -3.27 25.81
N VAL A 168 0.75 -3.99 24.68
CA VAL A 168 -0.01 -3.68 23.47
C VAL A 168 -0.79 -4.91 22.99
N THR A 169 -1.71 -4.71 22.05
CA THR A 169 -2.43 -5.80 21.38
C THR A 169 -2.26 -5.67 19.87
N ASP A 170 -1.71 -6.71 19.24
CA ASP A 170 -1.56 -6.77 17.79
C ASP A 170 -2.75 -7.55 17.17
N VAL A 171 -3.32 -7.02 16.09
CA VAL A 171 -4.45 -7.62 15.36
C VAL A 171 -4.10 -7.68 13.88
N ASP A 172 -4.08 -8.89 13.31
CA ASP A 172 -3.84 -9.06 11.89
C ASP A 172 -5.15 -8.88 11.12
N VAL A 173 -5.12 -8.09 10.04
CA VAL A 173 -6.29 -7.77 9.23
C VAL A 173 -6.04 -8.02 7.75
N VAL A 174 -7.11 -8.40 7.05
CA VAL A 174 -7.19 -8.39 5.59
C VAL A 174 -8.19 -7.33 5.18
N VAL A 175 -7.78 -6.40 4.34
CA VAL A 175 -8.56 -5.23 3.93
C VAL A 175 -8.68 -5.22 2.41
N ALA A 176 -9.90 -5.29 1.90
CA ALA A 176 -10.20 -5.02 0.49
C ALA A 176 -10.86 -3.64 0.39
N CYS A 177 -10.33 -2.76 -0.44
CA CYS A 177 -10.77 -1.37 -0.49
C CYS A 177 -10.58 -0.71 -1.86
N SER A 178 -11.28 0.41 -2.05
CA SER A 178 -11.14 1.26 -3.22
C SER A 178 -9.76 1.91 -3.26
N SER A 179 -9.40 2.43 -4.45
CA SER A 179 -8.25 3.32 -4.56
C SER A 179 -8.37 4.54 -3.65
N GLY A 180 -7.23 5.07 -3.21
CA GLY A 180 -7.17 6.23 -2.31
C GLY A 180 -7.32 5.91 -0.82
N THR A 181 -7.68 4.69 -0.44
CA THR A 181 -7.76 4.25 0.96
C THR A 181 -6.38 4.17 1.61
N TYR A 182 -6.21 4.82 2.76
CA TYR A 182 -5.05 4.76 3.63
C TYR A 182 -5.28 3.71 4.72
N VAL A 183 -4.66 2.53 4.60
CA VAL A 183 -4.75 1.47 5.62
C VAL A 183 -4.17 1.94 6.96
N ARG A 184 -3.16 2.82 6.94
CA ARG A 184 -2.61 3.48 8.13
C ARG A 184 -3.67 4.27 8.91
N ALA A 185 -4.49 5.03 8.21
CA ALA A 185 -5.59 5.76 8.85
C ALA A 185 -6.64 4.81 9.44
N LEU A 186 -6.91 3.64 8.83
CA LEU A 186 -7.80 2.64 9.45
C LEU A 186 -7.28 2.16 10.81
N ALA A 187 -5.96 1.95 10.94
CA ALA A 187 -5.33 1.55 12.20
C ALA A 187 -5.44 2.65 13.27
N ARG A 188 -5.15 3.90 12.90
CA ARG A 188 -5.31 5.08 13.75
C ARG A 188 -6.76 5.24 14.22
N ASP A 189 -7.69 5.22 13.28
CA ASP A 189 -9.10 5.50 13.53
C ASP A 189 -9.73 4.38 14.40
N LEU A 190 -9.35 3.11 14.20
CA LEU A 190 -9.72 2.01 15.10
C LEU A 190 -9.16 2.20 16.51
N GLY A 191 -7.88 2.57 16.61
CA GLY A 191 -7.25 2.84 17.91
C GLY A 191 -7.92 3.99 18.66
N ALA A 192 -8.33 5.03 17.92
CA ALA A 192 -9.06 6.18 18.45
C ALA A 192 -10.47 5.80 18.93
N SER A 193 -11.23 5.00 18.16
CA SER A 193 -12.57 4.55 18.56
C SER A 193 -12.54 3.67 19.82
N LEU A 194 -11.44 2.96 20.04
CA LEU A 194 -11.21 2.14 21.24
C LEU A 194 -10.64 2.94 22.42
N GLY A 195 -10.16 4.17 22.19
CA GLY A 195 -9.57 5.03 23.22
C GLY A 195 -8.16 4.62 23.65
N VAL A 196 -7.46 3.79 22.86
CA VAL A 196 -6.13 3.24 23.19
C VAL A 196 -5.04 3.66 22.19
N GLY A 197 -5.42 4.33 21.11
CA GLY A 197 -4.50 4.64 20.01
C GLY A 197 -4.16 3.41 19.16
N GLY A 198 -3.63 3.64 17.97
CA GLY A 198 -3.25 2.56 17.08
C GLY A 198 -2.43 3.00 15.87
N HIS A 199 -1.61 2.09 15.35
CA HIS A 199 -0.80 2.28 14.15
C HIS A 199 -0.53 0.95 13.45
N LEU A 200 -0.01 0.97 12.23
CA LEU A 200 0.41 -0.24 11.53
C LEU A 200 1.84 -0.65 11.89
N THR A 201 2.05 -1.93 12.22
CA THR A 201 3.39 -2.53 12.36
C THR A 201 3.81 -3.31 11.13
N ALA A 202 2.86 -3.77 10.33
CA ALA A 202 3.12 -4.43 9.05
C ALA A 202 2.06 -4.03 8.02
N LEU A 203 2.47 -3.91 6.76
CA LEU A 203 1.57 -3.68 5.63
C LEU A 203 2.11 -4.41 4.40
N ARG A 204 1.27 -5.24 3.78
CA ARG A 204 1.57 -5.96 2.55
C ARG A 204 0.42 -5.84 1.57
N ARG A 205 0.65 -5.29 0.38
CA ARG A 205 -0.36 -5.27 -0.68
C ARG A 205 -0.36 -6.60 -1.43
N THR A 206 -1.46 -7.34 -1.36
CA THR A 206 -1.61 -8.66 -1.99
C THR A 206 -2.26 -8.59 -3.36
N ARG A 207 -3.04 -7.55 -3.66
CA ARG A 207 -3.74 -7.40 -4.95
C ARG A 207 -3.83 -5.94 -5.41
N VAL A 208 -3.78 -5.73 -6.73
CA VAL A 208 -4.10 -4.48 -7.43
C VAL A 208 -4.97 -4.81 -8.64
N GLY A 209 -6.27 -4.55 -8.55
CA GLY A 209 -7.24 -4.93 -9.57
C GLY A 209 -7.18 -6.43 -9.89
N PRO A 210 -6.90 -6.83 -11.14
CA PRO A 210 -6.81 -8.23 -11.52
C PRO A 210 -5.48 -8.90 -11.13
N PHE A 211 -4.46 -8.12 -10.74
CA PHE A 211 -3.10 -8.64 -10.50
C PHE A 211 -2.89 -8.99 -9.03
N ARG A 212 -2.27 -10.16 -8.77
CA ARG A 212 -1.96 -10.63 -7.41
C ARG A 212 -0.45 -10.70 -7.17
N VAL A 213 -0.06 -10.66 -5.89
CA VAL A 213 1.35 -10.69 -5.50
C VAL A 213 2.00 -12.05 -5.79
N GLU A 214 1.21 -13.12 -5.84
CA GLU A 214 1.67 -14.46 -6.18
C GLU A 214 2.19 -14.56 -7.63
N ASP A 215 1.71 -13.67 -8.51
CA ASP A 215 2.16 -13.56 -9.91
C ASP A 215 3.35 -12.61 -10.10
N SER A 216 3.89 -12.07 -8.99
CA SER A 216 4.94 -11.06 -9.03
C SER A 216 6.34 -11.65 -8.85
N HIS A 217 7.35 -10.88 -9.22
CA HIS A 217 8.75 -11.26 -9.08
C HIS A 217 9.40 -10.52 -7.92
N PRO A 218 10.26 -11.19 -7.11
CA PRO A 218 11.12 -10.50 -6.17
C PRO A 218 11.96 -9.45 -6.91
N LEU A 219 12.15 -8.28 -6.28
CA LEU A 219 12.94 -7.21 -6.88
C LEU A 219 14.37 -7.65 -7.24
N ASP A 220 14.97 -8.51 -6.42
CA ASP A 220 16.34 -8.96 -6.64
C ASP A 220 16.48 -9.81 -7.91
N SER A 221 15.44 -10.57 -8.28
CA SER A 221 15.39 -11.34 -9.53
C SER A 221 15.48 -10.45 -10.78
N LEU A 222 15.10 -9.17 -10.67
CA LEU A 222 15.27 -8.20 -11.75
C LEU A 222 16.68 -7.64 -11.80
N THR A 223 17.32 -7.43 -10.65
CA THR A 223 18.62 -6.77 -10.56
C THR A 223 19.79 -7.70 -10.79
N THR A 224 19.62 -9.01 -10.57
CA THR A 224 20.66 -10.03 -10.78
C THR A 224 20.58 -10.69 -12.16
N ALA A 225 19.47 -10.48 -12.87
CA ALA A 225 19.28 -11.01 -14.21
C ALA A 225 20.13 -10.26 -15.24
N GLU A 226 20.70 -10.99 -16.20
CA GLU A 226 21.23 -10.40 -17.43
C GLU A 226 20.13 -9.55 -18.10
N PRO A 227 20.45 -8.41 -18.75
CA PRO A 227 19.43 -7.49 -19.29
C PRO A 227 18.38 -8.15 -20.21
N GLY A 228 18.79 -9.17 -20.98
CA GLY A 228 17.88 -9.94 -21.85
C GLY A 228 16.94 -10.90 -21.10
N VAL A 229 17.27 -11.27 -19.87
CA VAL A 229 16.45 -12.12 -18.99
C VAL A 229 15.43 -11.29 -18.23
N ALA A 230 15.81 -10.10 -17.76
CA ALA A 230 14.89 -9.18 -17.08
C ALA A 230 13.69 -8.78 -17.97
N ALA A 231 13.90 -8.66 -19.29
CA ALA A 231 12.83 -8.39 -20.25
C ALA A 231 11.78 -9.53 -20.34
N ARG A 232 12.15 -10.77 -20.00
CA ARG A 232 11.22 -11.92 -20.01
C ARG A 232 10.25 -11.92 -18.84
N LEU A 233 10.52 -11.12 -17.80
CA LEU A 233 9.66 -10.93 -16.64
C LEU A 233 8.53 -9.92 -16.92
N LEU A 234 8.53 -9.27 -18.09
CA LEU A 234 7.48 -8.34 -18.49
C LEU A 234 6.23 -9.10 -18.91
N LEU A 235 5.10 -8.78 -18.29
CA LEU A 235 3.78 -9.15 -18.78
C LEU A 235 3.51 -8.39 -20.10
N PRO A 236 3.35 -9.09 -21.23
CA PRO A 236 3.12 -8.43 -22.51
C PRO A 236 1.81 -7.64 -22.53
N LEU A 237 1.75 -6.60 -23.37
CA LEU A 237 0.60 -5.70 -23.42
C LEU A 237 -0.74 -6.39 -23.72
N GLY A 238 -0.76 -7.39 -24.61
CA GLY A 238 -2.00 -8.10 -24.97
C GLY A 238 -2.66 -8.75 -23.74
N PRO A 239 -1.98 -9.68 -23.05
CA PRO A 239 -2.45 -10.24 -21.78
C PRO A 239 -2.76 -9.19 -20.71
N ALA A 240 -1.90 -8.18 -20.54
CA ALA A 240 -2.14 -7.10 -19.57
C ALA A 240 -3.44 -6.33 -19.85
N CYS A 241 -3.72 -5.99 -21.11
CA CYS A 241 -4.94 -5.30 -21.51
C CYS A 241 -6.17 -6.20 -21.36
N ARG A 242 -6.08 -7.49 -21.72
CA ARG A 242 -7.19 -8.45 -21.53
C ARG A 242 -7.55 -8.64 -20.05
N ALA A 243 -6.57 -8.55 -19.15
CA ALA A 243 -6.84 -8.59 -17.71
C ALA A 243 -7.52 -7.30 -17.20
N LEU A 244 -7.27 -6.15 -17.85
CA LEU A 244 -7.74 -4.83 -17.40
C LEU A 244 -9.06 -4.40 -18.05
N PHE A 245 -9.36 -4.87 -19.25
CA PHE A 245 -10.47 -4.40 -20.06
C PHE A 245 -11.22 -5.56 -20.70
N PRO A 246 -12.54 -5.42 -20.94
CA PRO A 246 -13.25 -6.29 -21.87
C PRO A 246 -12.53 -6.31 -23.23
N ALA A 247 -12.40 -7.48 -23.82
CA ALA A 247 -11.71 -7.68 -25.09
C ALA A 247 -12.69 -8.19 -26.16
N LEU A 248 -12.49 -7.72 -27.39
CA LEU A 248 -13.17 -8.23 -28.58
C LEU A 248 -12.09 -8.79 -29.52
N GLU A 249 -12.23 -10.05 -29.91
CA GLU A 249 -11.36 -10.65 -30.91
C GLU A 249 -11.89 -10.32 -32.31
N LEU A 250 -10.98 -9.94 -33.20
CA LEU A 250 -11.29 -9.63 -34.60
C LEU A 250 -10.62 -10.66 -35.50
N ASP A 251 -11.39 -11.25 -36.40
CA ASP A 251 -10.82 -12.10 -37.45
C ASP A 251 -10.06 -11.22 -38.45
N ALA A 252 -8.92 -11.73 -38.92
CA ALA A 252 -8.28 -11.19 -40.11
C ALA A 252 -9.14 -11.62 -41.30
N GLY A 253 -10.09 -10.78 -41.70
CA GLY A 253 -11.06 -11.08 -42.76
C GLY A 253 -10.46 -11.61 -44.05
#